data_AF-A0A0R3S2H2-F1
#
_entry.id   AF-A0A0R3S2H2-F1
#
_cell.length_a   1.000
_cell.length_b   1.000
_cell.length_c   1.000
_cell.angle_alpha   90.00
_cell.angle_beta   90.00
_cell.angle_gamma   90.00
#
_symmetry.space_group_name_H-M   'P 1'
#
loop_
_entity.id
_entity.type
_entity.pdbx_description
1 polymer ?
#
loop_
_entity_poly.entity_id
_entity_poly.type
_entity_poly.pdbx_seq_one_letter_code
_entity_poly.pdbx_strand_id
1 'polypeptide(L)'
;MTRQPCSRDQRMNKLWKWFSGKRNECSVTYSRFGVPGDVLDDRPLPSTICIAQFDDNDPKFIFFKLCHAQRAAVTVAGFGMSFVILIFMSSFFEFDWYSHKTGIDIMALAFLFLYLGIGLFVHYQVIAGVKKQASHYLLPFIASYIVVIDGEAIFIFIHMLHIQSPSFGYSFNAGLNVIYLFSITIMLIAILFQGFMLKAVCQCRYYLSCKEIHLTALKVAESSRTKYPGIHVVFTSPVLNSNYQVNTVNGSRVVDGATIEQRINSTW
;
A
#
# COMPACT_ATOMS: atom_id res chain seq x y z
N MET A 1 -34.97 -15.96 -24.71
CA MET A 1 -34.21 -14.80 -25.23
C MET A 1 -33.23 -14.33 -24.15
N THR A 2 -32.02 -14.89 -24.14
CA THR A 2 -30.95 -14.54 -23.21
C THR A 2 -30.17 -13.36 -23.78
N ARG A 3 -30.26 -12.18 -23.14
CA ARG A 3 -29.47 -11.00 -23.52
C ARG A 3 -28.00 -11.27 -23.21
N GLN A 4 -27.16 -11.24 -24.25
CA GLN A 4 -25.71 -11.23 -24.14
C GLN A 4 -25.27 -9.96 -23.37
N PRO A 5 -24.47 -10.08 -22.30
CA PRO A 5 -23.97 -8.91 -21.59
C PRO A 5 -22.94 -8.14 -22.43
N CYS A 6 -22.99 -6.81 -22.31
CA CYS A 6 -22.17 -5.86 -23.05
C CYS A 6 -20.67 -6.02 -22.73
N SER A 7 -19.81 -5.96 -23.75
CA SER A 7 -18.33 -6.13 -23.68
C SER A 7 -17.63 -5.18 -22.68
N ARG A 8 -18.27 -4.06 -22.33
CA ARG A 8 -17.78 -3.09 -21.34
C ARG A 8 -17.88 -3.62 -19.91
N ASP A 9 -18.98 -4.29 -19.58
CA ASP A 9 -19.23 -4.84 -18.25
C ASP A 9 -18.28 -6.01 -17.93
N GLN A 10 -17.89 -6.76 -18.97
CA GLN A 10 -16.94 -7.87 -18.84
C GLN A 10 -15.51 -7.37 -18.52
N ARG A 11 -15.11 -6.22 -19.09
CA ARG A 11 -13.81 -5.58 -18.79
C ARG A 11 -13.78 -4.98 -17.40
N MET A 12 -14.87 -4.32 -16.98
CA MET A 12 -14.99 -3.79 -15.62
C MET A 12 -14.98 -4.90 -14.57
N ASN A 13 -15.65 -6.03 -14.83
CA ASN A 13 -15.60 -7.19 -13.93
C ASN A 13 -14.23 -7.86 -13.86
N LYS A 14 -13.46 -7.88 -14.96
CA LYS A 14 -12.06 -8.36 -14.93
C LYS A 14 -11.15 -7.42 -14.14
N LEU A 15 -11.30 -6.10 -14.31
CA LEU A 15 -10.58 -5.10 -13.53
C LEU A 15 -10.96 -5.16 -12.04
N TRP A 16 -12.25 -5.29 -11.72
CA TRP A 16 -12.73 -5.47 -10.35
C TRP A 16 -12.26 -6.79 -9.73
N LYS A 17 -12.24 -7.88 -10.49
CA LYS A 17 -11.66 -9.16 -10.06
C LYS A 17 -10.15 -9.09 -9.93
N TRP A 18 -9.46 -8.23 -10.67
CA TRP A 18 -8.02 -8.01 -10.50
C TRP A 18 -7.73 -7.16 -9.25
N PHE A 19 -8.52 -6.11 -9.00
CA PHE A 19 -8.47 -5.30 -7.78
C PHE A 19 -8.91 -6.07 -6.52
N SER A 20 -9.83 -7.03 -6.66
CA SER A 20 -10.34 -7.86 -5.56
C SER A 20 -9.65 -9.24 -5.46
N GLY A 21 -8.83 -9.60 -6.44
CA GLY A 21 -8.42 -10.97 -6.75
C GLY A 21 -7.43 -11.61 -5.79
N LYS A 22 -6.93 -10.87 -4.80
CA LYS A 22 -6.06 -11.40 -3.74
C LYS A 22 -6.65 -11.32 -2.33
N ARG A 23 -7.90 -10.87 -2.18
CA ARG A 23 -8.58 -10.93 -0.86
C ARG A 23 -8.90 -12.36 -0.41
N ASN A 24 -8.81 -13.35 -1.30
CA ASN A 24 -9.32 -14.70 -1.08
C ASN A 24 -8.24 -15.77 -0.83
N GLU A 25 -6.97 -15.41 -0.63
CA GLU A 25 -5.92 -16.38 -0.26
C GLU A 25 -5.92 -16.74 1.24
N CYS A 26 -6.86 -16.19 2.01
CA CYS A 26 -7.27 -16.74 3.30
C CYS A 26 -8.62 -17.44 3.15
N SER A 27 -8.70 -18.43 2.25
CA SER A 27 -9.85 -19.33 2.21
C SER A 27 -9.80 -20.21 3.46
N VAL A 28 -10.57 -19.83 4.48
CA VAL A 28 -10.94 -20.79 5.52
C VAL A 28 -11.95 -21.72 4.88
N THR A 29 -11.49 -22.89 4.45
CA THR A 29 -12.35 -23.91 3.84
C THR A 29 -13.20 -24.51 4.96
N TYR A 30 -14.35 -23.89 5.23
CA TYR A 30 -15.38 -24.51 6.05
C TYR A 30 -16.08 -25.55 5.21
N SER A 31 -15.87 -26.81 5.55
CA SER A 31 -16.81 -27.85 5.15
C SER A 31 -18.11 -27.61 5.91
N ARG A 32 -19.22 -27.42 5.16
CA ARG A 32 -20.62 -27.64 5.58
C ARG A 32 -21.43 -26.43 6.12
N PHE A 33 -22.13 -25.74 5.22
CA PHE A 33 -23.53 -25.36 5.48
C PHE A 33 -24.40 -26.07 4.43
N GLY A 34 -25.07 -27.13 4.84
CA GLY A 34 -25.98 -27.90 3.99
C GLY A 34 -27.30 -27.15 3.77
N VAL A 35 -27.87 -27.31 2.57
CA VAL A 35 -29.20 -26.83 2.19
C VAL A 35 -30.26 -27.64 2.96
N PRO A 36 -31.43 -27.06 3.32
CA PRO A 36 -32.45 -27.80 4.07
C PRO A 36 -32.98 -28.95 3.22
N GLY A 37 -32.67 -30.19 3.61
CA GLY A 37 -33.07 -31.41 2.89
C GLY A 37 -31.97 -32.45 2.74
N ASP A 38 -30.71 -32.11 2.99
CA ASP A 38 -29.62 -33.10 2.95
C ASP A 38 -29.64 -33.98 4.20
N VAL A 39 -29.72 -35.29 3.92
CA VAL A 39 -29.54 -36.46 4.78
C VAL A 39 -28.47 -36.21 5.85
N LEU A 40 -28.67 -36.79 7.04
CA LEU A 40 -27.68 -36.96 8.11
C LEU A 40 -26.31 -37.35 7.52
N ASP A 41 -25.50 -36.35 7.20
CA ASP A 41 -24.13 -36.53 6.77
C ASP A 41 -23.33 -36.90 8.04
N ASP A 42 -23.12 -38.22 8.20
CA ASP A 42 -22.38 -38.92 9.27
C ASP A 42 -20.88 -38.61 9.28
N ARG A 43 -20.42 -37.61 8.52
CA ARG A 43 -19.03 -37.16 8.54
C ARG A 43 -18.70 -36.58 9.92
N PRO A 44 -17.54 -36.94 10.51
CA PRO A 44 -17.13 -36.41 11.80
C PRO A 44 -17.08 -34.88 11.74
N LEU A 45 -17.43 -34.22 12.86
CA LEU A 45 -17.37 -32.76 12.97
C LEU A 45 -15.98 -32.27 12.50
N PRO A 46 -15.90 -31.20 11.71
CA PRO A 46 -14.62 -30.69 11.22
C PRO A 46 -13.72 -30.34 12.41
N SER A 47 -12.76 -31.21 12.68
CA SER A 47 -11.89 -31.16 13.85
C SER A 47 -10.57 -30.43 13.59
N THR A 48 -10.36 -29.90 12.37
CA THR A 48 -9.08 -29.30 11.99
C THR A 48 -9.26 -28.02 11.19
N ILE A 49 -8.71 -26.90 11.68
CA ILE A 49 -8.59 -25.63 10.95
C ILE A 49 -7.13 -25.50 10.49
N CYS A 50 -6.90 -25.49 9.18
CA CYS A 50 -5.57 -25.25 8.61
C CYS A 50 -5.37 -23.76 8.37
N ILE A 51 -4.32 -23.17 8.95
CA ILE A 51 -3.94 -21.77 8.73
C ILE A 51 -2.56 -21.74 8.09
N ALA A 52 -2.43 -21.12 6.92
CA ALA A 52 -1.14 -20.93 6.29
C ALA A 52 -0.25 -20.02 7.15
N GLN A 53 1.00 -20.40 7.40
CA GLN A 53 1.95 -19.57 8.13
C GLN A 53 2.26 -18.30 7.33
N PHE A 54 2.23 -17.13 7.98
CA PHE A 54 2.64 -15.88 7.34
C PHE A 54 4.16 -15.79 7.31
N ASP A 55 4.72 -15.68 6.11
CA ASP A 55 6.15 -15.45 5.89
C ASP A 55 6.41 -13.95 5.67
N ASP A 56 7.02 -13.31 6.68
CA ASP A 56 7.44 -11.91 6.61
C ASP A 56 8.55 -11.67 5.57
N ASN A 57 9.33 -12.70 5.24
CA ASN A 57 10.47 -12.60 4.32
C ASN A 57 10.12 -13.05 2.89
N ASP A 58 8.83 -13.27 2.61
CA ASP A 58 8.39 -13.64 1.26
C ASP A 58 8.89 -12.59 0.24
N PRO A 59 9.48 -13.01 -0.89
CA PRO A 59 10.02 -12.09 -1.90
C PRO A 59 9.02 -11.04 -2.39
N LYS A 60 7.70 -11.29 -2.27
CA LYS A 60 6.65 -10.32 -2.58
C LYS A 60 6.66 -9.08 -1.67
N PHE A 61 7.24 -9.18 -0.48
CA PHE A 61 7.35 -8.11 0.51
C PHE A 61 8.72 -7.43 0.52
N ILE A 62 9.64 -7.87 -0.34
CA ILE A 62 10.96 -7.26 -0.49
C ILE A 62 10.89 -6.22 -1.60
N PHE A 63 11.14 -4.95 -1.25
CA PHE A 63 11.18 -3.84 -2.18
C PHE A 63 12.50 -3.90 -2.98
N PHE A 64 12.37 -4.08 -4.31
CA PHE A 64 13.50 -4.23 -5.25
C PHE A 64 14.56 -5.28 -4.85
N LYS A 65 14.18 -6.31 -4.09
CA LYS A 65 15.14 -7.31 -3.52
C LYS A 65 16.20 -6.72 -2.58
N LEU A 66 16.07 -5.46 -2.18
CA LEU A 66 17.08 -4.74 -1.39
C LEU A 66 16.68 -4.62 0.09
N CYS A 67 15.42 -4.29 0.37
CA CYS A 67 14.97 -4.06 1.74
C CYS A 67 13.50 -4.44 1.95
N HIS A 68 13.15 -4.79 3.19
CA HIS A 68 11.77 -5.08 3.57
C HIS A 68 10.87 -3.85 3.32
N ALA A 69 9.65 -4.06 2.82
CA ALA A 69 8.74 -2.99 2.41
C ALA A 69 8.50 -1.91 3.49
N GLN A 70 8.47 -2.30 4.77
CA GLN A 70 8.34 -1.35 5.88
C GLN A 70 9.55 -0.43 6.02
N ARG A 71 10.77 -0.97 5.88
CA ARG A 71 12.00 -0.17 5.94
C ARG A 71 12.06 0.79 4.76
N ALA A 72 11.73 0.32 3.57
CA ALA A 72 11.62 1.17 2.38
C ALA A 72 10.64 2.34 2.61
N ALA A 73 9.44 2.06 3.11
CA ALA A 73 8.42 3.08 3.37
C ALA A 73 8.85 4.13 4.40
N VAL A 74 9.49 3.72 5.51
CA VAL A 74 9.99 4.65 6.53
C VAL A 74 11.13 5.51 5.97
N THR A 75 12.06 4.91 5.21
CA THR A 75 13.16 5.65 4.59
C THR A 75 12.64 6.71 3.61
N VAL A 76 11.71 6.36 2.72
CA VAL A 76 11.13 7.34 1.78
C VAL A 76 10.29 8.40 2.50
N ALA A 77 9.58 8.05 3.57
CA ALA A 77 8.85 9.03 4.37
C ALA A 77 9.79 10.03 5.06
N GLY A 78 10.90 9.55 5.62
CA GLY A 78 11.96 10.38 6.19
C GLY A 78 12.58 11.32 5.16
N PHE A 79 12.97 10.77 4.01
CA PHE A 79 13.53 11.54 2.89
C PHE A 79 12.56 12.62 2.39
N GLY A 80 11.29 12.26 2.21
CA GLY A 80 10.25 13.19 1.79
C GLY A 80 10.01 14.34 2.78
N MET A 81 9.97 14.05 4.08
CA MET A 81 9.89 15.12 5.10
C MET A 81 11.06 16.08 5.03
N SER A 82 12.28 15.55 4.88
CA SER A 82 13.47 16.39 4.74
C SER A 82 13.37 17.31 3.53
N PHE A 83 12.84 16.81 2.40
CA PHE A 83 12.60 17.62 1.20
C PHE A 83 11.53 18.69 1.40
N VAL A 84 10.40 18.36 2.04
CA VAL A 84 9.33 19.33 2.36
C VAL A 84 9.89 20.47 3.23
N ILE A 85 10.67 20.12 4.26
CA ILE A 85 11.31 21.12 5.14
C ILE A 85 12.33 21.95 4.36
N LEU A 86 13.16 21.32 3.53
CA LEU A 86 14.18 22.02 2.74
C LEU A 86 13.54 22.99 1.77
N ILE A 87 12.50 22.58 1.03
CA ILE A 87 11.76 23.45 0.10
C ILE A 87 11.13 24.61 0.86
N PHE A 88 10.49 24.35 2.00
CA PHE A 88 9.92 25.40 2.84
C PHE A 88 10.99 26.41 3.27
N MET A 89 12.13 25.94 3.79
CA MET A 89 13.21 26.82 4.27
C MET A 89 13.82 27.64 3.12
N SER A 90 14.10 27.00 1.98
CA SER A 90 14.61 27.70 0.79
C SER A 90 13.64 28.78 0.32
N SER A 91 12.36 28.46 0.14
CA SER A 91 11.36 29.44 -0.29
C SER A 91 11.10 30.53 0.75
N PHE A 92 11.14 30.20 2.04
CA PHE A 92 10.94 31.16 3.12
C PHE A 92 12.10 32.17 3.23
N PHE A 93 13.35 31.77 2.97
CA PHE A 93 14.47 32.72 3.05
C PHE A 93 14.76 33.44 1.74
N GLU A 94 14.43 32.84 0.60
CA GLU A 94 14.67 33.45 -0.71
C GLU A 94 13.68 34.58 -1.03
N PHE A 95 12.46 34.51 -0.50
CA PHE A 95 11.43 35.50 -0.78
C PHE A 95 11.54 36.72 0.15
N ASP A 96 11.52 37.92 -0.43
CA ASP A 96 11.47 39.17 0.33
C ASP A 96 10.04 39.47 0.78
N TRP A 97 9.64 38.88 1.92
CA TRP A 97 8.31 39.03 2.50
C TRP A 97 7.99 40.47 2.96
N TYR A 98 8.98 41.37 2.99
CA TYR A 98 8.85 42.72 3.53
C TYR A 98 8.41 43.77 2.49
N SER A 99 8.26 43.42 1.21
CA SER A 99 7.77 44.31 0.16
C SER A 99 6.23 44.48 0.21
N HIS A 100 5.76 45.15 1.27
CA HIS A 100 4.37 45.39 1.71
C HIS A 100 3.42 46.18 0.75
N LYS A 101 3.49 46.00 -0.58
CA LYS A 101 2.57 46.68 -1.52
C LYS A 101 1.46 45.80 -2.09
N THR A 102 1.47 44.50 -1.85
CA THR A 102 0.51 43.57 -2.47
C THR A 102 0.11 42.50 -1.46
N GLY A 103 -1.17 42.44 -1.07
CA GLY A 103 -1.71 41.38 -0.18
C GLY A 103 -1.55 39.94 -0.71
N ILE A 104 -0.98 39.79 -1.91
CA ILE A 104 -0.50 38.55 -2.52
C ILE A 104 0.55 37.86 -1.61
N ASP A 105 1.37 38.61 -0.86
CA ASP A 105 2.46 38.05 -0.07
C ASP A 105 1.97 37.30 1.19
N ILE A 106 0.89 37.77 1.82
CA ILE A 106 0.26 37.09 2.97
C ILE A 106 -0.37 35.76 2.53
N MET A 107 -1.01 35.75 1.36
CA MET A 107 -1.61 34.54 0.81
C MET A 107 -0.54 33.52 0.42
N ALA A 108 0.54 33.95 -0.25
CA ALA A 108 1.66 33.08 -0.58
C ALA A 108 2.30 32.46 0.67
N LEU A 109 2.49 33.27 1.71
CA LEU A 109 3.00 32.81 3.00
C LEU A 109 2.06 31.78 3.66
N ALA A 110 0.74 32.04 3.65
CA ALA A 110 -0.25 31.11 4.18
C ALA A 110 -0.23 29.77 3.44
N PHE A 111 -0.15 29.79 2.10
CA PHE A 111 0.00 28.57 1.29
C PHE A 111 1.31 27.83 1.58
N LEU A 112 2.40 28.56 1.82
CA LEU A 112 3.69 27.96 2.16
C LEU A 112 3.64 27.21 3.51
N PHE A 113 2.97 27.78 4.52
CA PHE A 113 2.73 27.08 5.79
C PHE A 113 1.76 25.91 5.66
N LEU A 114 0.72 26.03 4.84
CA LEU A 114 -0.18 24.91 4.55
C LEU A 114 0.56 23.76 3.85
N TYR A 115 1.44 24.07 2.90
CA TYR A 115 2.31 23.10 2.24
C TYR A 115 3.18 22.36 3.26
N LEU A 116 3.84 23.09 4.17
CA LEU A 116 4.64 22.48 5.24
C LEU A 116 3.79 21.58 6.14
N GLY A 117 2.65 22.08 6.62
CA GLY A 117 1.78 21.34 7.53
C GLY A 117 1.23 20.05 6.90
N ILE A 118 0.69 20.15 5.69
CA ILE A 118 0.14 18.99 4.96
C ILE A 118 1.26 18.01 4.60
N GLY A 119 2.40 18.51 4.11
CA GLY A 119 3.55 17.68 3.74
C GLY A 119 4.08 16.87 4.93
N LEU A 120 4.33 17.53 6.06
CA LEU A 120 4.76 16.86 7.29
C LEU A 120 3.72 15.86 7.78
N PHE A 121 2.44 16.23 7.78
CA PHE A 121 1.36 15.35 8.20
C PHE A 121 1.30 14.08 7.34
N VAL A 122 1.30 14.21 6.02
CA VAL A 122 1.23 13.10 5.08
C VAL A 122 2.37 12.10 5.30
N HIS A 123 3.61 12.59 5.43
CA HIS A 123 4.75 11.71 5.67
C HIS A 123 4.76 11.10 7.07
N TYR A 124 4.37 11.88 8.09
CA TYR A 124 4.25 11.39 9.46
C TYR A 124 3.27 10.23 9.55
N GLN A 125 2.15 10.29 8.82
CA GLN A 125 1.16 9.20 8.80
C GLN A 125 1.72 7.88 8.28
N VAL A 126 2.71 7.90 7.37
CA VAL A 126 3.40 6.68 6.94
C VAL A 126 4.19 6.07 8.10
N ILE A 127 4.96 6.87 8.83
CA ILE A 127 5.74 6.41 9.99
C ILE A 127 4.81 5.89 11.09
N ALA A 128 3.76 6.65 11.40
CA ALA A 128 2.75 6.24 12.37
C ALA A 128 2.04 4.94 11.96
N GLY A 129 1.73 4.78 10.67
CA GLY A 129 1.11 3.56 10.12
C GLY A 129 2.01 2.33 10.22
N VAL A 130 3.31 2.48 9.94
CA VAL A 130 4.29 1.41 10.13
C VAL A 130 4.44 1.08 11.61
N LYS A 131 4.56 2.08 12.48
CA LYS A 131 4.67 1.88 13.94
C LYS A 131 3.44 1.17 14.53
N LYS A 132 2.24 1.56 14.10
CA LYS A 132 0.97 0.97 14.53
C LYS A 132 0.60 -0.32 13.79
N GLN A 133 1.42 -0.76 12.83
CA GLN A 133 1.16 -1.91 11.95
C GLN A 133 -0.22 -1.85 11.26
N ALA A 134 -0.67 -0.65 10.88
CA ALA A 134 -2.03 -0.41 10.40
C ALA A 134 -2.02 0.20 8.99
N SER A 135 -2.63 -0.51 8.04
CA SER A 135 -2.57 -0.20 6.60
C SER A 135 -3.32 1.08 6.20
N HIS A 136 -4.36 1.46 6.93
CA HIS A 136 -5.21 2.62 6.61
C HIS A 136 -4.51 3.97 6.79
N TYR A 137 -3.50 4.05 7.65
CA TYR A 137 -2.69 5.26 7.84
C TYR A 137 -1.85 5.64 6.62
N LEU A 138 -1.61 4.71 5.69
CA LEU A 138 -0.82 4.97 4.48
C LEU A 138 -1.66 5.61 3.35
N LEU A 139 -3.00 5.62 3.49
CA LEU A 139 -3.90 6.14 2.45
C LEU A 139 -3.74 7.63 2.16
N PRO A 140 -3.60 8.54 3.15
CA PRO A 140 -3.41 9.96 2.88
C PRO A 140 -2.20 10.23 1.99
N PHE A 141 -1.09 9.52 2.22
CA PHE A 141 0.11 9.61 1.38
C PHE A 141 -0.15 9.16 -0.05
N ILE A 142 -0.81 8.03 -0.24
CA ILE A 142 -1.11 7.51 -1.58
C ILE A 142 -2.02 8.50 -2.34
N ALA A 143 -3.07 8.98 -1.68
CA ALA A 143 -4.02 9.91 -2.29
C ALA A 143 -3.35 11.25 -2.65
N SER A 144 -2.56 11.82 -1.76
CA SER A 144 -1.90 13.10 -2.02
C SER A 144 -0.86 12.99 -3.14
N TYR A 145 -0.06 11.92 -3.17
CA TYR A 145 0.97 11.73 -4.21
C TYR A 145 0.37 11.48 -5.60
N ILE A 146 -0.78 10.81 -5.70
CA ILE A 146 -1.50 10.68 -6.99
C ILE A 146 -1.88 12.07 -7.51
N VAL A 147 -2.50 12.89 -6.66
CA VAL A 147 -2.92 14.25 -7.04
C VAL A 147 -1.73 15.13 -7.43
N VAL A 148 -0.61 15.05 -6.70
CA VAL A 148 0.60 15.82 -7.02
C VAL A 148 1.20 15.37 -8.35
N ILE A 149 1.36 14.07 -8.57
CA ILE A 149 1.89 13.52 -9.84
C ILE A 149 0.99 13.91 -11.02
N ASP A 150 -0.34 13.80 -10.87
CA ASP A 150 -1.29 14.19 -11.91
C ASP A 150 -1.20 15.70 -12.21
N GLY A 151 -1.06 16.51 -11.17
CA GLY A 151 -0.82 17.96 -11.30
C GLY A 151 0.46 18.27 -12.07
N GLU A 152 1.58 17.67 -11.69
CA GLU A 152 2.88 17.83 -12.37
C GLU A 152 2.80 17.38 -13.84
N ALA A 153 2.11 16.28 -14.13
CA ALA A 153 1.91 15.80 -15.50
C ALA A 153 1.12 16.83 -16.35
N ILE A 154 0.08 17.45 -15.79
CA ILE A 154 -0.67 18.53 -16.45
C ILE A 154 0.25 19.75 -16.68
N PHE A 155 1.06 20.13 -15.69
CA PHE A 155 2.01 21.24 -15.85
C PHE A 155 3.03 20.97 -16.96
N ILE A 156 3.59 19.76 -17.03
CA ILE A 156 4.49 19.35 -18.13
C ILE A 156 3.76 19.47 -19.47
N PHE A 157 2.52 19.00 -19.56
CA PHE A 157 1.72 19.12 -20.79
C PHE A 157 1.52 20.58 -21.21
N ILE A 158 1.21 21.48 -20.26
CA ILE A 158 1.09 22.93 -20.53
C ILE A 158 2.42 23.52 -21.02
N HIS A 159 3.55 23.15 -20.39
CA HIS A 159 4.87 23.61 -20.82
C HIS A 159 5.20 23.14 -22.24
N MET A 160 4.83 21.90 -22.59
CA MET A 160 5.01 21.35 -23.95
C MET A 160 4.15 22.08 -24.99
N LEU A 161 2.89 22.40 -24.65
CA LEU A 161 2.02 23.20 -25.53
C LEU A 161 2.59 24.61 -25.75
N HIS A 162 3.16 25.23 -24.72
CA HIS A 162 3.77 26.54 -24.83
C HIS A 162 4.96 26.54 -25.81
N ILE A 163 5.83 25.53 -25.73
CA ILE A 163 6.97 25.37 -26.66
C ILE A 163 6.49 25.14 -28.11
N GLN A 164 5.40 24.38 -28.31
CA GLN A 164 4.88 24.06 -29.64
C GLN A 164 4.06 25.19 -30.27
N SER A 165 3.57 26.14 -29.46
CA SER A 165 2.79 27.26 -29.97
C SER A 165 3.67 28.15 -30.88
N PRO A 166 3.28 28.40 -32.14
CA PRO A 166 4.10 29.18 -33.07
C PRO A 166 4.03 30.66 -32.69
N SER A 167 5.02 31.15 -31.95
CA SER A 167 5.18 32.57 -31.68
C SER A 167 5.99 33.23 -32.80
N PHE A 168 5.41 34.27 -33.41
CA PHE A 168 5.86 34.95 -34.64
C PHE A 168 7.22 35.71 -34.55
N GLY A 169 8.06 35.45 -33.54
CA GLY A 169 9.31 36.19 -33.28
C GLY A 169 10.49 35.28 -32.92
N TYR A 170 11.27 34.85 -33.90
CA TYR A 170 12.26 33.76 -33.76
C TYR A 170 13.45 34.05 -32.82
N SER A 171 13.75 35.33 -32.50
CA SER A 171 14.95 35.71 -31.72
C SER A 171 14.69 35.90 -30.21
N PHE A 172 13.49 36.29 -29.79
CA PHE A 172 13.13 36.46 -28.38
C PHE A 172 12.74 35.12 -27.69
N ASN A 173 12.36 34.11 -28.47
CA ASN A 173 11.85 32.83 -27.97
C ASN A 173 12.92 31.79 -27.60
N ALA A 174 14.17 31.92 -28.08
CA ALA A 174 15.20 30.91 -27.82
C ALA A 174 15.55 30.79 -26.33
N GLY A 175 15.68 31.92 -25.62
CA GLY A 175 15.98 31.93 -24.17
C GLY A 175 14.83 31.39 -23.31
N LEU A 176 13.58 31.72 -23.65
CA LEU A 176 12.40 31.23 -22.93
C LEU A 176 12.22 29.71 -23.12
N ASN A 177 12.44 29.20 -24.33
CA ASN A 177 12.36 27.76 -24.61
C ASN A 177 13.37 26.94 -23.80
N VAL A 178 14.58 27.48 -23.54
CA VAL A 178 15.57 26.83 -22.67
C VAL A 178 15.05 26.73 -21.22
N ILE A 179 14.41 27.78 -20.71
CA ILE A 179 13.82 27.78 -19.35
C ILE A 179 12.68 26.74 -19.26
N TYR A 180 11.80 26.68 -20.26
CA TYR A 180 10.73 25.69 -20.29
C TYR A 180 11.25 24.24 -20.40
N LEU A 181 12.27 23.99 -21.24
CA LEU A 181 12.91 22.67 -21.36
C LEU A 181 13.60 22.24 -20.07
N PHE A 182 14.29 23.17 -19.40
CA PHE A 182 14.90 22.95 -18.10
C PHE A 182 13.84 22.62 -17.04
N SER A 183 12.75 23.39 -16.99
CA SER A 183 11.60 23.17 -16.11
C SER A 183 10.97 21.79 -16.33
N ILE A 184 10.70 21.40 -17.59
CA ILE A 184 10.16 20.08 -17.93
C ILE A 184 11.10 18.97 -17.46
N THR A 185 12.40 19.13 -17.65
CA THR A 185 13.40 18.13 -17.26
C THR A 185 13.42 17.93 -15.74
N ILE A 186 13.37 19.02 -14.96
CA ILE A 186 13.28 18.94 -13.50
C ILE A 186 11.97 18.29 -13.05
N MET A 187 10.83 18.68 -13.64
CA MET A 187 9.54 18.08 -13.30
C MET A 187 9.49 16.58 -13.62
N LEU A 188 10.08 16.14 -14.73
CA LEU A 188 10.18 14.71 -15.05
C LEU A 188 11.00 13.94 -14.00
N ILE A 189 12.12 14.52 -13.54
CA ILE A 189 12.94 13.93 -12.47
C ILE A 189 12.11 13.87 -11.18
N ALA A 190 11.37 14.93 -10.84
CA ALA A 190 10.50 14.97 -9.67
C ALA A 190 9.43 13.87 -9.70
N ILE A 191 8.71 13.70 -10.82
CA ILE A 191 7.73 12.63 -11.02
C ILE A 191 8.35 11.25 -10.82
N LEU A 192 9.57 11.02 -11.32
CA LEU A 192 10.27 9.74 -11.14
C LEU A 192 10.55 9.45 -9.66
N PHE A 193 11.05 10.43 -8.91
CA PHE A 193 11.29 10.29 -7.47
C PHE A 193 9.98 10.08 -6.70
N GLN A 194 8.96 10.87 -6.98
CA GLN A 194 7.64 10.73 -6.36
C GLN A 194 7.01 9.36 -6.66
N GLY A 195 7.13 8.88 -7.90
CA GLY A 195 6.67 7.55 -8.30
C GLY A 195 7.39 6.42 -7.56
N PHE A 196 8.70 6.55 -7.33
CA PHE A 196 9.46 5.60 -6.51
C PHE A 196 8.99 5.58 -5.06
N MET A 197 8.79 6.75 -4.46
CA MET A 197 8.27 6.88 -3.10
C MET A 197 6.86 6.28 -2.98
N LEU A 198 5.98 6.58 -3.94
CA LEU A 198 4.62 6.06 -4.00
C LEU A 198 4.62 4.53 -4.11
N LYS A 199 5.47 3.96 -4.97
CA LYS A 199 5.62 2.50 -5.09
C LYS A 199 6.05 1.85 -3.77
N ALA A 200 7.02 2.45 -3.06
CA ALA A 200 7.49 1.93 -1.78
C ALA A 200 6.37 1.90 -0.72
N VAL A 201 5.60 2.98 -0.60
CA VAL A 201 4.48 3.07 0.34
C VAL A 201 3.34 2.12 -0.06
N CYS A 202 3.03 1.99 -1.35
CA CYS A 202 2.05 1.02 -1.85
C CYS A 202 2.44 -0.43 -1.51
N GLN A 203 3.70 -0.80 -1.68
CA GLN A 203 4.19 -2.14 -1.33
C GLN A 203 4.12 -2.39 0.19
N CYS A 204 4.45 -1.38 1.01
CA CYS A 204 4.28 -1.47 2.46
C CYS A 204 2.82 -1.61 2.87
N ARG A 205 1.90 -0.87 2.22
CA ARG A 205 0.46 -0.99 2.48
C ARG A 205 -0.05 -2.38 2.13
N TYR A 206 0.39 -2.94 1.01
CA TYR A 206 0.04 -4.30 0.61
C TYR A 206 0.52 -5.32 1.65
N TYR A 207 1.78 -5.22 2.10
CA TYR A 207 2.31 -6.06 3.19
C TYR A 207 1.48 -5.95 4.47
N LEU A 208 1.22 -4.73 4.95
CA LEU A 208 0.43 -4.50 6.17
C LEU A 208 -0.99 -5.04 6.04
N SER A 209 -1.62 -4.90 4.87
CA SER A 209 -2.96 -5.45 4.63
C SER A 209 -2.96 -6.99 4.65
N CYS A 210 -1.96 -7.65 4.08
CA CYS A 210 -1.84 -9.10 4.14
C CYS A 210 -1.64 -9.59 5.58
N LYS A 211 -0.80 -8.87 6.35
CA LYS A 211 -0.55 -9.15 7.76
C LYS A 211 -1.82 -9.02 8.61
N GLU A 212 -2.60 -7.96 8.39
CA GLU A 212 -3.86 -7.69 9.08
C GLU A 212 -4.92 -8.78 8.82
N ILE A 213 -5.03 -9.25 7.57
CA ILE A 213 -5.93 -10.35 7.20
C ILE A 213 -5.49 -11.65 7.89
N HIS A 214 -4.19 -11.96 7.88
CA HIS A 214 -3.67 -13.16 8.53
C HIS A 214 -3.90 -13.16 10.05
N LEU A 215 -3.63 -12.03 10.72
CA LEU A 215 -3.89 -11.89 12.16
C LEU A 215 -5.38 -12.04 12.49
N THR A 216 -6.26 -11.51 11.63
CA THR A 216 -7.71 -11.67 11.78
C THR A 216 -8.11 -13.14 11.65
N ALA A 217 -7.57 -13.85 10.66
CA ALA A 217 -7.82 -15.28 10.47
C ALA A 217 -7.34 -16.10 11.68
N LEU A 218 -6.18 -15.78 12.24
CA LEU A 218 -5.63 -16.43 13.43
C LEU A 218 -6.52 -16.20 14.65
N LYS A 219 -6.98 -14.96 14.87
CA LYS A 219 -7.91 -14.62 15.96
C LYS A 219 -9.25 -15.35 15.83
N VAL A 220 -9.79 -15.46 14.62
CA VAL A 220 -11.03 -16.21 14.37
C VAL A 220 -10.83 -17.70 14.66
N ALA A 221 -9.71 -18.29 14.23
CA ALA A 221 -9.42 -19.69 14.51
C ALA A 221 -9.23 -19.96 16.02
N GLU A 222 -8.56 -19.07 16.74
CA GLU A 222 -8.41 -19.16 18.19
C GLU A 222 -9.76 -19.02 18.93
N SER A 223 -10.60 -18.07 18.50
CA SER A 223 -11.95 -17.92 19.01
C SER A 223 -12.82 -19.15 18.73
N SER A 224 -12.64 -19.82 17.59
CA SER A 224 -13.33 -21.07 17.29
C SER A 224 -12.85 -22.22 18.17
N ARG A 225 -11.54 -22.32 18.44
CA ARG A 225 -10.95 -23.32 19.34
C ARG A 225 -11.46 -23.20 20.77
N THR A 226 -11.59 -21.97 21.29
CA THR A 226 -12.11 -21.75 22.65
C THR A 226 -13.60 -22.12 22.77
N LYS A 227 -14.38 -21.90 21.71
CA LYS A 227 -15.80 -22.24 21.67
C LYS A 227 -16.06 -23.74 21.43
N TYR A 228 -15.17 -24.42 20.72
CA TYR A 228 -15.28 -25.84 20.38
C TYR A 228 -13.94 -26.55 20.66
N PRO A 229 -13.74 -27.10 21.88
CA PRO A 229 -12.46 -27.65 22.30
C PRO A 229 -12.00 -28.90 21.52
N GLY A 230 -12.89 -29.51 20.72
CA GLY A 230 -12.54 -30.61 19.80
C GLY A 230 -11.91 -30.16 18.47
N ILE A 231 -11.69 -28.86 18.26
CA ILE A 231 -11.06 -28.32 17.05
C ILE A 231 -9.55 -28.13 17.28
N HIS A 232 -8.75 -28.83 16.46
CA HIS A 232 -7.32 -28.66 16.34
C HIS A 232 -6.99 -27.58 15.30
N VAL A 233 -6.05 -26.68 15.60
CA VAL A 233 -5.54 -25.70 14.63
C VAL A 233 -4.18 -26.17 14.17
N VAL A 234 -4.01 -26.40 12.86
CA VAL A 234 -2.76 -26.88 12.26
C VAL A 234 -2.19 -25.78 11.38
N PHE A 235 -0.94 -25.41 11.62
CA PHE A 235 -0.22 -24.47 10.76
C PHE A 235 0.36 -25.21 9.57
N THR A 236 -0.06 -24.84 8.35
CA THR A 236 0.49 -25.42 7.12
C THR A 236 1.56 -24.48 6.55
N SER A 237 2.74 -25.04 6.24
CA SER A 237 3.78 -24.30 5.52
C SER A 237 3.39 -24.17 4.04
N PRO A 238 3.59 -22.99 3.40
CA PRO A 238 3.25 -22.77 2.00
C PRO A 238 4.06 -23.62 1.01
N VAL A 239 5.05 -24.39 1.48
CA VAL A 239 5.87 -25.31 0.65
C VAL A 239 5.17 -26.64 0.35
N LEU A 240 3.97 -26.90 0.88
CA LEU A 240 3.25 -28.16 0.59
C LEU A 240 2.32 -28.00 -0.63
N ASN A 241 2.89 -28.00 -1.83
CA ASN A 241 2.13 -28.08 -3.08
C ASN A 241 1.99 -29.54 -3.56
N SER A 242 0.73 -29.93 -3.77
CA SER A 242 0.22 -31.12 -4.47
C SER A 242 0.49 -32.53 -3.87
N ASN A 243 -0.60 -33.27 -3.65
CA ASN A 243 -0.67 -34.74 -3.52
C ASN A 243 -0.36 -35.40 -2.16
N TYR A 244 -0.77 -34.83 -1.03
CA TYR A 244 -0.95 -35.64 0.17
C TYR A 244 -2.43 -35.92 0.43
N GLN A 245 -2.83 -37.14 0.05
CA GLN A 245 -3.91 -37.86 0.72
C GLN A 245 -3.56 -37.88 2.21
N VAL A 246 -4.46 -37.39 3.05
CA VAL A 246 -4.36 -37.49 4.50
C VAL A 246 -4.48 -38.97 4.87
N ASN A 247 -3.35 -39.68 4.89
CA ASN A 247 -3.23 -40.91 5.66
C ASN A 247 -2.92 -40.49 7.09
N THR A 248 -3.96 -40.58 7.92
CA THR A 248 -3.90 -40.55 9.38
C THR A 248 -2.91 -41.61 9.86
N VAL A 249 -1.71 -41.19 10.25
CA VAL A 249 -0.81 -42.01 11.08
C VAL A 249 -0.36 -41.15 12.25
N ASN A 250 -0.69 -41.66 13.45
CA ASN A 250 -0.29 -41.20 14.77
C ASN A 250 1.13 -40.64 14.82
N GLY A 251 1.25 -39.38 15.23
CA GLY A 251 2.53 -38.71 15.44
C GLY A 251 2.36 -37.39 16.17
N SER A 252 1.68 -37.43 17.31
CA SER A 252 1.44 -36.26 18.17
C SER A 252 2.74 -35.67 18.69
N ARG A 253 3.26 -34.63 18.02
CA ARG A 253 4.01 -33.57 18.71
C ARG A 253 3.04 -32.43 18.97
N VAL A 254 2.39 -32.51 20.12
CA VAL A 254 1.71 -31.38 20.75
C VAL A 254 2.78 -30.35 21.05
N VAL A 255 2.84 -29.28 20.26
CA VAL A 255 3.61 -28.10 20.63
C VAL A 255 2.69 -27.26 21.51
N ASP A 256 2.93 -27.33 22.81
CA ASP A 256 2.20 -26.55 23.81
C ASP A 256 2.35 -25.04 23.55
N GLY A 257 1.20 -24.35 23.59
CA GLY A 257 1.08 -22.92 23.32
C GLY A 257 1.90 -22.01 24.25
N ALA A 258 2.41 -22.53 25.37
CA ALA A 258 3.30 -21.79 26.27
C ALA A 258 4.65 -21.44 25.62
N THR A 259 5.11 -22.23 24.63
CA THR A 259 6.39 -22.00 23.95
C THR A 259 6.33 -20.83 22.95
N ILE A 260 5.12 -20.43 22.52
CA ILE A 260 4.92 -19.38 21.52
C ILE A 260 4.96 -17.98 22.17
N GLU A 261 4.41 -17.81 23.37
CA GLU A 261 4.51 -16.53 24.10
C GLU A 261 5.97 -16.16 24.43
N GLN A 262 6.81 -17.15 24.74
CA GLN A 262 8.20 -16.88 25.12
C GLN A 262 9.08 -16.48 23.92
N ARG A 263 8.75 -16.93 22.69
CA ARG A 263 9.49 -16.58 21.47
C ARG A 263 9.11 -15.21 20.90
N ILE A 264 7.90 -14.72 21.18
CA ILE A 264 7.44 -13.38 20.77
C ILE A 264 8.07 -12.30 21.66
N ASN A 265 8.38 -12.61 22.92
CA ASN A 265 9.00 -11.66 23.85
C ASN A 265 10.53 -11.65 23.81
N SER A 266 11.19 -12.63 23.17
CA SER A 266 12.66 -12.73 23.12
C SER A 266 13.31 -12.15 21.86
N THR A 267 12.53 -11.54 20.96
CA THR A 267 13.03 -10.86 19.76
C THR A 267 12.58 -9.40 19.76
N TRP A 268 13.15 -8.65 20.70
CA TRP A 268 13.31 -7.19 20.61
C TRP A 268 14.79 -6.89 20.45
#